data_AF-A0A945V3A4-F1
#
_entry.id   AF-A0A945V3A4-F1
#
_cell.length_a   1.000
_cell.length_b   1.000
_cell.length_c   1.000
_cell.angle_alpha   90.00
_cell.angle_beta   90.00
_cell.angle_gamma   90.00
#
_symmetry.space_group_name_H-M   'P 1'
#
loop_
_entity.id
_entity.type
_entity.pdbx_description
1 polymer ?
#
loop_
_entity_poly.entity_id
_entity_poly.type
_entity_poly.pdbx_seq_one_letter_code
_entity_poly.pdbx_strand_id
1 'polypeptide(L)'
;MNTGDRSAHISLIKQSEVDMNWDMVSALAELSGSIAVFITLYFLLAQLRHANMLARSAFDSESTSRLTDRCIRVAENENFANLLTIDWDATTLSDVDRTRISYYVAALLHNSHNSFQQWKISILTEEQAERPIHAMNTGIMDNHTAKTIWAISKVNFSTDFNDRFESIIYPDGFSTALSESHLIKRSAEK
;
A
#
# COMPACT_ATOMS: atom_id res chain seq x y z
N MET A 1 -36.51 -43.86 67.08
CA MET A 1 -36.31 -44.16 65.65
C MET A 1 -36.31 -42.84 64.88
N ASN A 2 -35.10 -42.51 64.42
CA ASN A 2 -34.61 -41.44 63.56
C ASN A 2 -35.61 -40.57 62.75
N THR A 3 -35.89 -39.33 63.21
CA THR A 3 -36.62 -38.30 62.41
C THR A 3 -35.76 -37.08 62.05
N GLY A 4 -34.80 -36.68 62.90
CA GLY A 4 -33.90 -35.55 62.63
C GLY A 4 -32.86 -35.83 61.54
N ASP A 5 -32.29 -37.03 61.53
CA ASP A 5 -31.27 -37.47 60.57
C ASP A 5 -31.85 -37.63 59.13
N ARG A 6 -33.11 -38.06 59.04
CA ARG A 6 -33.83 -38.13 57.75
C ARG A 6 -34.07 -36.74 57.14
N SER A 7 -34.36 -35.73 57.96
CA SER A 7 -34.59 -34.36 57.47
C SER A 7 -33.30 -33.71 56.96
N ALA A 8 -32.17 -33.93 57.64
CA ALA A 8 -30.86 -33.44 57.22
C ALA A 8 -30.41 -34.13 55.91
N HIS A 9 -30.57 -35.45 55.82
CA HIS A 9 -30.28 -36.19 54.58
C HIS A 9 -31.12 -35.74 53.39
N ILE A 10 -32.42 -35.48 53.57
CA ILE A 10 -33.30 -34.98 52.48
C ILE A 10 -32.89 -33.57 52.05
N SER A 11 -32.50 -32.69 52.99
CA SER A 11 -32.03 -31.35 52.66
C SER A 11 -30.72 -31.35 51.87
N LEU A 12 -29.77 -32.23 52.22
CA LEU A 12 -28.49 -32.38 51.51
C LEU A 12 -28.66 -32.95 50.10
N ILE A 13 -29.57 -33.91 49.92
CA ILE A 13 -29.89 -34.45 48.60
C ILE A 13 -30.48 -33.34 47.71
N LYS A 14 -31.46 -32.58 48.23
CA LYS A 14 -32.10 -31.49 47.49
C LYS A 14 -31.15 -30.34 47.16
N GLN A 15 -30.21 -30.03 48.05
CA GLN A 15 -29.16 -29.02 47.81
C GLN A 15 -28.19 -29.49 46.71
N SER A 16 -27.74 -30.75 46.77
CA SER A 16 -26.85 -31.33 45.73
C SER A 16 -27.50 -31.43 44.36
N GLU A 17 -28.82 -31.64 44.29
CA GLU A 17 -29.59 -31.71 43.05
C GLU A 17 -29.78 -30.32 42.41
N VAL A 18 -29.91 -29.27 43.24
CA VAL A 18 -29.95 -27.88 42.79
C VAL A 18 -28.58 -27.41 42.30
N ASP A 19 -27.50 -27.68 43.04
CA ASP A 19 -26.14 -27.30 42.64
C ASP A 19 -25.72 -27.99 41.33
N MET A 20 -26.06 -29.27 41.16
CA MET A 20 -25.77 -30.02 39.93
C MET A 20 -26.55 -29.51 38.70
N ASN A 21 -27.73 -28.90 38.89
CA ASN A 21 -28.48 -28.27 37.81
C ASN A 21 -27.87 -26.92 37.39
N TRP A 22 -27.32 -26.15 38.34
CA TRP A 22 -26.66 -24.88 38.04
C TRP A 22 -25.30 -25.06 37.36
N ASP A 23 -24.53 -26.10 37.73
CA ASP A 23 -23.30 -26.46 37.03
C ASP A 23 -23.57 -26.83 35.56
N MET A 24 -24.65 -27.56 35.30
CA MET A 24 -25.09 -27.90 33.94
C MET A 24 -25.48 -26.64 33.14
N VAL A 25 -26.22 -25.72 33.76
CA VAL A 25 -26.60 -24.44 33.13
C VAL A 25 -25.36 -23.58 32.85
N SER A 26 -24.40 -23.53 33.78
CA SER A 26 -23.14 -22.81 33.59
C SER A 26 -22.32 -23.40 32.44
N ALA A 27 -22.16 -24.73 32.40
CA ALA A 27 -21.46 -25.41 31.33
C ALA A 27 -22.13 -25.20 29.96
N LEU A 28 -23.47 -25.19 29.90
CA LEU A 28 -24.21 -24.86 28.68
C LEU A 28 -24.02 -23.40 28.26
N ALA A 29 -24.02 -22.47 29.22
CA ALA A 29 -23.78 -21.05 28.97
C ALA A 29 -22.35 -20.83 28.43
N GLU A 30 -21.34 -21.44 29.04
CA GLU A 30 -19.95 -21.40 28.57
C GLU A 30 -19.79 -22.00 27.18
N LEU A 31 -20.42 -23.14 26.91
CA LEU A 31 -20.41 -23.75 25.58
C LEU A 31 -21.05 -22.82 24.54
N SER A 32 -22.20 -22.24 24.85
CA SER A 32 -22.88 -21.30 23.94
C SER A 32 -22.07 -20.03 23.72
N GLY A 33 -21.42 -19.50 24.76
CA GLY A 33 -20.50 -18.38 24.70
C GLY A 33 -19.28 -18.68 23.84
N SER A 34 -18.68 -19.87 24.00
CA SER A 34 -17.56 -20.32 23.17
C SER A 34 -17.95 -20.42 21.70
N ILE A 35 -19.11 -21.01 21.40
CA ILE A 35 -19.65 -21.06 20.03
C ILE A 35 -19.86 -19.66 19.46
N ALA A 36 -20.44 -18.75 20.25
CA ALA A 36 -20.63 -17.35 19.83
C ALA A 36 -19.29 -16.68 19.50
N VAL A 37 -18.24 -16.90 20.30
CA VAL A 37 -16.89 -16.39 20.02
C VAL A 37 -16.34 -16.95 18.70
N PHE A 38 -16.48 -18.27 18.45
CA PHE A 38 -16.06 -18.85 17.17
C PHE A 38 -16.79 -18.25 15.97
N ILE A 39 -18.10 -18.03 16.09
CA ILE A 39 -18.92 -17.37 15.05
C ILE A 39 -18.44 -15.94 14.82
N THR A 40 -18.16 -15.19 15.89
CA THR A 40 -17.64 -13.81 15.80
C THR A 40 -16.27 -13.79 15.12
N LEU A 41 -15.35 -14.69 15.48
CA LEU A 41 -14.04 -14.78 14.84
C LEU A 41 -14.16 -15.10 13.35
N TYR A 42 -15.04 -16.03 12.98
CA TYR A 42 -15.32 -16.33 11.58
C TYR A 42 -15.83 -15.10 10.82
N PHE A 43 -16.77 -14.36 11.41
CA PHE A 43 -17.30 -13.14 10.82
C PHE A 43 -16.23 -12.06 10.64
N LEU A 44 -15.38 -11.84 11.64
CA LEU A 44 -14.26 -10.89 11.55
C LEU A 44 -13.28 -11.26 10.44
N LEU A 45 -12.96 -12.55 10.30
CA LEU A 45 -12.12 -13.04 9.21
C LEU A 45 -12.76 -12.76 7.84
N ALA A 46 -14.06 -13.01 7.69
CA ALA A 46 -14.79 -12.69 6.47
C ALA A 46 -14.79 -11.18 6.19
N GLN A 47 -15.02 -10.35 7.21
CA GLN A 47 -15.00 -8.89 7.11
C GLN A 47 -13.63 -8.37 6.66
N LEU A 48 -12.53 -8.90 7.22
CA LEU A 48 -11.18 -8.53 6.83
C LEU A 48 -10.89 -8.89 5.36
N ARG A 49 -11.34 -10.06 4.90
CA ARG A 49 -11.21 -10.46 3.49
C ARG A 49 -11.98 -9.51 2.56
N HIS A 50 -13.20 -9.14 2.93
CA HIS A 50 -14.00 -8.19 2.16
C HIS A 50 -13.37 -6.79 2.13
N ALA A 51 -12.86 -6.30 3.26
CA ALA A 51 -12.18 -5.01 3.34
C ALA A 51 -10.94 -4.96 2.44
N ASN A 52 -10.12 -6.02 2.44
CA ASN A 52 -8.94 -6.11 1.57
C ASN A 52 -9.32 -6.16 0.09
N MET A 53 -10.38 -6.92 -0.26
CA MET A 53 -10.90 -6.98 -1.63
C MET A 53 -11.37 -5.61 -2.12
N LEU A 54 -12.10 -4.87 -1.27
CA LEU A 54 -12.56 -3.52 -1.58
C LEU A 54 -11.39 -2.55 -1.75
N ALA A 55 -10.40 -2.59 -0.86
CA ALA A 55 -9.21 -1.76 -0.94
C ALA A 55 -8.44 -2.00 -2.26
N ARG A 56 -8.23 -3.27 -2.62
CA ARG A 56 -7.58 -3.64 -3.89
C ARG A 56 -8.38 -3.17 -5.10
N SER A 57 -9.69 -3.39 -5.11
CA SER A 57 -10.56 -2.94 -6.21
C SER A 57 -10.58 -1.42 -6.34
N ALA A 58 -10.56 -0.68 -5.24
CA ALA A 58 -10.50 0.77 -5.25
C ALA A 58 -9.17 1.27 -5.84
N PHE A 59 -8.05 0.66 -5.43
CA PHE A 59 -6.74 0.98 -5.97
C PHE A 59 -6.63 0.69 -7.48
N ASP A 60 -7.11 -0.47 -7.93
CA ASP A 60 -7.11 -0.83 -9.34
C ASP A 60 -7.98 0.14 -10.16
N SER A 61 -9.18 0.49 -9.65
CA SER A 61 -10.07 1.45 -10.29
C SER A 61 -9.45 2.85 -10.39
N GLU A 62 -8.82 3.34 -9.31
CA GLU A 62 -8.13 4.63 -9.31
C GLU A 62 -6.95 4.61 -10.30
N SER A 63 -6.16 3.54 -10.31
CA SER A 63 -5.02 3.39 -11.22
C SER A 63 -5.46 3.39 -12.68
N THR A 64 -6.53 2.66 -13.02
CA THR A 64 -7.13 2.68 -14.35
C THR A 64 -7.67 4.07 -14.71
N SER A 65 -8.36 4.73 -13.78
CA SER A 65 -8.90 6.08 -14.01
C SER A 65 -7.78 7.08 -14.31
N ARG A 66 -6.71 7.11 -13.51
CA ARG A 66 -5.54 7.98 -13.75
C ARG A 66 -4.85 7.69 -15.08
N LEU A 67 -4.75 6.41 -15.46
CA LEU A 67 -4.17 6.04 -16.75
C LEU A 67 -5.04 6.51 -17.91
N THR A 68 -6.35 6.25 -17.87
CA THR A 68 -7.31 6.68 -18.89
C THR A 68 -7.29 8.19 -19.05
N ASP A 69 -7.35 8.93 -17.94
CA ASP A 69 -7.30 10.39 -17.91
C ASP A 69 -5.98 10.93 -18.48
N ARG A 70 -4.84 10.30 -18.18
CA ARG A 70 -3.56 10.63 -18.84
C ARG A 70 -3.61 10.38 -20.34
N CYS A 71 -4.11 9.24 -20.79
CA CYS A 71 -4.18 8.90 -22.22
C CYS A 71 -5.08 9.88 -22.99
N ILE A 72 -6.24 10.23 -22.43
CA ILE A 72 -7.14 11.23 -23.01
C ILE A 72 -6.46 12.60 -23.08
N ARG A 73 -5.80 13.04 -22.00
CA ARG A 73 -5.04 14.30 -22.02
C ARG A 73 -3.95 14.33 -23.10
N VAL A 74 -3.25 13.23 -23.32
CA VAL A 74 -2.25 13.14 -24.40
C VAL A 74 -2.93 13.21 -25.77
N ALA A 75 -4.08 12.56 -25.94
CA ALA A 75 -4.83 12.60 -27.20
C ALA A 75 -5.42 13.98 -27.52
N GLU A 76 -5.80 14.75 -26.50
CA GLU A 76 -6.47 16.04 -26.66
C GLU A 76 -5.54 17.26 -26.61
N ASN A 77 -4.35 17.13 -26.01
CA ASN A 77 -3.43 18.25 -25.79
C ASN A 77 -2.13 18.08 -26.58
N GLU A 78 -2.01 18.83 -27.69
CA GLU A 78 -0.83 18.84 -28.56
C GLU A 78 0.47 19.15 -27.81
N ASN A 79 0.47 20.11 -26.87
CA ASN A 79 1.67 20.43 -26.11
C ASN A 79 2.11 19.27 -25.22
N PHE A 80 1.16 18.49 -24.69
CA PHE A 80 1.48 17.33 -23.88
C PHE A 80 1.96 16.17 -24.75
N ALA A 81 1.32 15.92 -25.89
CA ALA A 81 1.82 14.95 -26.86
C ALA A 81 3.25 15.29 -27.31
N ASN A 82 3.50 16.56 -27.65
CA ASN A 82 4.82 17.05 -28.05
C ASN A 82 5.87 16.82 -26.96
N LEU A 83 5.55 17.10 -25.69
CA LEU A 83 6.44 16.83 -24.55
C LEU A 83 6.88 15.35 -24.50
N LEU A 84 6.00 14.42 -24.85
CA LEU A 84 6.30 12.99 -24.83
C LEU A 84 7.07 12.50 -26.06
N THR A 85 7.14 13.29 -27.14
CA THR A 85 7.79 12.91 -28.40
C THR A 85 9.12 13.60 -28.65
N ILE A 86 9.41 14.72 -27.98
CA ILE A 86 10.71 15.38 -28.09
C ILE A 86 11.82 14.48 -27.51
N ASP A 87 13.05 14.68 -27.97
CA ASP A 87 14.23 14.05 -27.37
C ASP A 87 14.52 14.71 -26.01
N TRP A 88 14.41 13.92 -24.94
CA TRP A 88 14.58 14.39 -23.56
C TRP A 88 16.03 14.63 -23.16
N ASP A 89 16.99 14.19 -23.97
CA ASP A 89 18.42 14.42 -23.76
C ASP A 89 18.98 15.52 -24.69
N ALA A 90 18.11 16.13 -25.51
CA ALA A 90 18.52 17.19 -26.42
C ALA A 90 19.13 18.37 -25.65
N THR A 91 20.35 18.76 -26.02
CA THR A 91 21.06 19.91 -25.43
C THR A 91 20.32 21.24 -25.65
N THR A 92 19.44 21.29 -26.65
CA THR A 92 18.63 22.45 -27.04
C THR A 92 17.30 22.57 -26.28
N LEU A 93 17.01 21.67 -25.32
CA LEU A 93 15.80 21.73 -24.50
C LEU A 93 15.73 23.04 -23.70
N SER A 94 14.59 23.72 -23.80
CA SER A 94 14.30 24.92 -23.01
C SER A 94 14.16 24.58 -21.52
N ASP A 95 14.42 25.55 -20.64
CA ASP A 95 14.20 25.39 -19.20
C ASP A 95 12.76 25.03 -18.85
N VAL A 96 11.80 25.52 -19.66
CA VAL A 96 10.37 25.19 -19.51
C VAL A 96 10.14 23.71 -19.80
N ASP A 97 10.70 23.18 -20.89
CA ASP A 97 10.55 21.77 -21.24
C ASP A 97 11.27 20.85 -20.25
N ARG A 98 12.49 21.21 -19.82
CA ARG A 98 13.20 20.50 -18.73
C ARG A 98 12.37 20.45 -17.45
N THR A 99 11.70 21.55 -17.12
CA THR A 99 10.81 21.62 -15.95
C THR A 99 9.57 20.74 -16.13
N ARG A 100 8.94 20.75 -17.31
CA ARG A 100 7.79 19.88 -17.62
C ARG A 100 8.17 18.40 -17.55
N ILE A 101 9.29 18.01 -18.16
CA ILE A 101 9.86 16.65 -18.07
C ILE A 101 10.08 16.28 -16.60
N SER A 102 10.67 17.19 -15.81
CA SER A 102 10.96 16.93 -14.40
C SER A 102 9.74 16.60 -13.58
N TYR A 103 8.67 17.39 -13.71
CA TYR A 103 7.42 17.13 -12.99
C TYR A 103 6.69 15.88 -13.52
N TYR A 104 6.83 15.58 -14.81
CA TYR A 104 6.32 14.33 -15.36
C TYR A 104 7.03 13.11 -14.76
N VAL A 105 8.37 13.12 -14.73
CA VAL A 105 9.18 12.06 -14.10
C VAL A 105 8.86 11.96 -12.62
N ALA A 106 8.76 13.08 -11.90
CA ALA A 106 8.41 13.09 -10.48
C ALA A 106 7.05 12.42 -10.21
N ALA A 107 6.06 12.65 -11.08
CA ALA A 107 4.76 12.00 -10.98
C ALA A 107 4.85 10.47 -11.18
N LEU A 108 5.67 10.00 -12.14
CA LEU A 108 5.90 8.56 -12.35
C LEU A 108 6.63 7.90 -11.17
N LEU A 109 7.63 8.59 -10.61
CA LEU A 109 8.34 8.15 -9.41
C LEU A 109 7.40 8.05 -8.21
N HIS A 110 6.56 9.07 -7.98
CA HIS A 110 5.60 9.06 -6.88
C HIS A 110 4.54 7.95 -7.05
N ASN A 111 4.07 7.72 -8.28
CA ASN A 111 3.16 6.60 -8.57
C ASN A 111 3.83 5.25 -8.25
N SER A 112 5.11 5.09 -8.58
CA SER A 112 5.88 3.87 -8.30
C SER A 112 6.10 3.67 -6.81
N HIS A 113 6.48 4.73 -6.09
CA HIS A 113 6.62 4.70 -4.64
C HIS A 113 5.28 4.35 -3.97
N ASN A 114 4.17 4.96 -4.40
CA ASN A 114 2.84 4.63 -3.86
C ASN A 114 2.50 3.15 -4.08
N SER A 115 2.66 2.63 -5.29
CA SER A 115 2.44 1.20 -5.58
C SER A 115 3.29 0.28 -4.70
N PHE A 116 4.56 0.63 -4.46
CA PHE A 116 5.41 -0.11 -3.53
C PHE A 116 4.89 -0.08 -2.09
N GLN A 117 4.44 1.07 -1.59
CA GLN A 117 3.83 1.16 -0.25
C GLN A 117 2.53 0.32 -0.15
N GLN A 118 1.71 0.27 -1.20
CA GLN A 118 0.51 -0.57 -1.23
C GLN A 118 0.84 -2.08 -1.18
N TRP A 119 1.96 -2.50 -1.79
CA TRP A 119 2.46 -3.87 -1.65
C TRP A 119 2.91 -4.18 -0.23
N LYS A 120 3.60 -3.26 0.45
CA LYS A 120 4.02 -3.45 1.85
C LYS A 120 2.85 -3.68 2.81
N ILE A 121 1.66 -3.18 2.49
CA ILE A 121 0.44 -3.40 3.26
C ILE A 121 -0.46 -4.50 2.67
N SER A 122 0.08 -5.36 1.79
CA SER A 122 -0.58 -6.52 1.19
C SER A 122 -1.84 -6.22 0.35
N ILE A 123 -1.98 -4.98 -0.14
CA ILE A 123 -3.05 -4.61 -1.07
C ILE A 123 -2.70 -5.06 -2.49
N LEU A 124 -1.44 -4.91 -2.88
CA LEU A 124 -0.91 -5.33 -4.18
C LEU A 124 -0.05 -6.58 -4.08
N THR A 125 0.05 -7.32 -5.19
CA THR A 125 1.14 -8.29 -5.37
C THR A 125 2.44 -7.56 -5.73
N GLU A 126 3.58 -8.21 -5.54
CA GLU A 126 4.90 -7.66 -5.92
C GLU A 126 4.93 -7.28 -7.41
N GLU A 127 4.44 -8.18 -8.28
CA GLU A 127 4.32 -7.91 -9.72
C GLU A 127 3.50 -6.64 -10.00
N GLN A 128 2.36 -6.45 -9.32
CA GLN A 128 1.54 -5.24 -9.50
C GLN A 128 2.26 -3.97 -9.03
N ALA A 129 3.05 -4.06 -7.95
CA ALA A 129 3.78 -2.93 -7.41
C ALA A 129 4.97 -2.50 -8.28
N GLU A 130 5.57 -3.44 -9.02
CA GLU A 130 6.75 -3.18 -9.84
C GLU A 130 6.42 -2.72 -11.26
N ARG A 131 5.20 -2.97 -11.76
CA ARG A 131 4.76 -2.52 -13.08
C ARG A 131 5.08 -1.04 -13.38
N PRO A 132 4.82 -0.07 -12.47
CA PRO A 132 5.20 1.32 -12.70
C PRO A 132 6.71 1.55 -12.81
N ILE A 133 7.51 0.80 -12.05
CA ILE A 133 8.98 0.87 -12.10
C ILE A 133 9.44 0.36 -13.48
N HIS A 134 8.96 -0.81 -13.90
CA HIS A 134 9.29 -1.36 -15.22
C HIS A 134 8.85 -0.46 -16.38
N ALA A 135 7.73 0.26 -16.26
CA ALA A 135 7.28 1.21 -17.27
C ALA A 135 8.27 2.37 -17.47
N MET A 136 9.00 2.76 -16.43
CA MET A 136 10.06 3.77 -16.52
C MET A 136 11.39 3.20 -17.04
N ASN A 137 11.57 1.87 -17.03
CA ASN A 137 12.73 1.18 -17.61
C ASN A 137 12.69 1.10 -19.15
N THR A 138 12.02 2.05 -19.80
CA THR A 138 11.81 2.11 -21.26
C THR A 138 12.69 3.18 -21.92
N GLY A 139 13.72 3.66 -21.22
CA GLY A 139 14.57 4.79 -21.63
C GLY A 139 14.22 6.11 -20.94
N ILE A 140 13.07 6.19 -20.25
CA ILE A 140 12.68 7.37 -19.46
C ILE A 140 13.70 7.72 -18.38
N MET A 141 14.33 6.72 -17.77
CA MET A 141 15.30 6.94 -16.68
C MET A 141 16.75 7.10 -17.16
N ASP A 142 17.00 7.03 -18.46
CA ASP A 142 18.35 7.11 -19.03
C ASP A 142 18.82 8.55 -19.24
N ASN A 143 17.88 9.47 -19.52
CA ASN A 143 18.20 10.88 -19.74
C ASN A 143 18.64 11.57 -18.45
N HIS A 144 19.47 12.61 -18.61
CA HIS A 144 20.05 13.35 -17.50
C HIS A 144 18.99 13.97 -16.58
N THR A 145 17.96 14.59 -17.15
CA THR A 145 16.90 15.25 -16.36
C THR A 145 16.23 14.27 -15.40
N ALA A 146 15.82 13.10 -15.88
CA ALA A 146 15.18 12.07 -15.06
C ALA A 146 16.08 11.56 -13.94
N LYS A 147 17.37 11.34 -14.21
CA LYS A 147 18.36 10.97 -13.19
C LYS A 147 18.48 12.01 -12.09
N THR A 148 18.49 13.30 -12.44
CA THR A 148 18.53 14.37 -11.42
C THR A 148 17.25 14.41 -10.57
N ILE A 149 16.08 14.11 -11.15
CA ILE A 149 14.82 14.03 -10.40
C ILE A 149 14.79 12.80 -9.48
N TRP A 150 15.37 11.68 -9.91
CA TRP A 150 15.60 10.54 -9.01
C TRP A 150 16.48 10.92 -7.82
N ALA A 151 17.59 11.61 -8.05
CA ALA A 151 18.47 12.10 -6.98
C ALA A 151 17.74 13.00 -5.97
N ILE A 152 16.80 13.85 -6.43
CA ILE A 152 15.92 14.65 -5.55
C ILE A 152 14.94 13.75 -4.79
N SER A 153 14.29 12.83 -5.50
CA SER A 153 13.14 12.09 -4.98
C SER A 153 13.56 11.04 -3.96
N LYS A 154 14.69 10.36 -4.17
CA LYS A 154 15.18 9.29 -3.29
C LYS A 154 15.48 9.74 -1.87
N VAL A 155 15.70 11.04 -1.65
CA VAL A 155 15.88 11.64 -0.31
C VAL A 155 14.59 11.55 0.52
N ASN A 156 13.43 11.57 -0.13
CA ASN A 156 12.12 11.57 0.52
C ASN A 156 11.44 10.20 0.53
N PHE A 157 12.00 9.22 -0.18
CA PHE A 157 11.47 7.86 -0.25
C PHE A 157 12.17 6.93 0.74
N SER A 158 11.52 5.80 1.02
CA SER A 158 12.07 4.81 1.94
C SER A 158 13.27 4.08 1.31
N THR A 159 14.25 3.69 2.15
CA THR A 159 15.48 3.02 1.68
C THR A 159 15.19 1.72 0.94
N ASP A 160 14.22 0.94 1.41
CA ASP A 160 13.79 -0.29 0.75
C ASP A 160 13.21 -0.06 -0.66
N PHE A 161 12.46 1.02 -0.85
CA PHE A 161 12.00 1.43 -2.18
C PHE A 161 13.19 1.86 -3.06
N ASN A 162 14.11 2.66 -2.51
CA ASN A 162 15.29 3.12 -3.23
C ASN A 162 16.14 1.94 -3.71
N ASP A 163 16.42 0.97 -2.85
CA ASP A 163 17.20 -0.23 -3.18
C ASP A 163 16.50 -1.05 -4.27
N ARG A 164 15.19 -1.26 -4.15
CA ARG A 164 14.42 -2.00 -5.16
C ARG A 164 14.40 -1.26 -6.50
N PHE A 165 14.14 0.05 -6.47
CA PHE A 165 14.11 0.89 -7.66
C PHE A 165 15.46 0.87 -8.40
N GLU A 166 16.56 1.12 -7.67
CA GLU A 166 17.90 1.15 -8.26
C GLU A 166 18.33 -0.23 -8.77
N SER A 167 17.93 -1.33 -8.11
CA SER A 167 18.21 -2.68 -8.62
C SER A 167 17.56 -2.98 -9.99
N ILE A 168 16.43 -2.33 -10.29
CA ILE A 168 15.69 -2.53 -11.55
C ILE A 168 16.13 -1.53 -12.61
N ILE A 169 16.32 -0.27 -12.24
CA ILE A 169 16.56 0.85 -13.16
C ILE A 169 18.05 1.11 -13.39
N TYR A 170 18.88 0.94 -12.36
CA TYR A 170 20.31 1.24 -12.37
C TYR A 170 21.14 0.06 -11.82
N PRO A 171 21.08 -1.12 -12.46
CA PRO A 171 21.77 -2.32 -11.96
C PRO A 171 23.29 -2.13 -11.87
N ASP A 172 23.86 -1.27 -12.70
CA ASP A 172 25.30 -0.93 -12.70
C ASP A 172 25.66 0.19 -11.70
N GLY A 173 24.68 0.66 -10.92
CA GLY A 173 24.83 1.73 -9.94
C GLY A 173 24.34 3.09 -10.42
N PHE A 174 23.97 3.94 -9.46
CA PHE A 174 23.49 5.30 -9.69
C PHE A 174 24.48 6.34 -9.15
N SER A 175 24.88 7.32 -9.98
CA SER A 175 25.95 8.27 -9.64
C SER A 175 25.58 9.76 -9.83
N THR A 176 24.38 10.08 -10.29
CA THR A 176 23.99 11.48 -10.55
C THR A 176 23.76 12.25 -9.24
N ALA A 177 24.42 13.40 -9.10
CA ALA A 177 24.30 14.22 -7.91
C ALA A 177 23.04 15.10 -7.95
N LEU A 178 22.46 15.36 -6.76
CA LEU A 178 21.34 16.27 -6.58
C LEU A 178 21.59 17.67 -7.19
N SER A 179 22.82 18.16 -7.04
CA SER A 179 23.26 19.50 -7.49
C SER A 179 23.28 19.68 -9.01
N GLU A 180 23.16 18.59 -9.77
CA GLU A 180 23.09 18.63 -11.23
C GLU A 180 21.70 19.03 -11.74
N SER A 181 20.66 18.97 -10.88
CA SER A 181 19.31 19.37 -11.28
C SER A 181 19.18 20.88 -11.49
N HIS A 182 18.53 21.28 -12.59
CA HIS A 182 18.17 22.69 -12.83
C HIS A 182 17.12 23.23 -11.85
N LEU A 183 16.45 22.35 -11.09
CA LEU A 183 15.49 22.76 -10.06
C LEU A 183 16.17 23.21 -8.76
N ILE A 184 17.42 22.83 -8.53
CA ILE A 184 18.17 23.24 -7.35
C ILE A 184 18.73 24.64 -7.60
N LYS A 185 18.09 25.65 -6.99
CA LYS A 185 18.60 27.00 -6.98
C LYS A 185 19.76 27.08 -5.99
N ARG A 186 20.99 27.25 -6.49
CA ARG A 186 22.11 27.66 -5.62
C ARG A 186 21.73 29.02 -5.04
N SER A 187 21.65 29.15 -3.72
CA SER A 187 21.59 30.48 -3.12
C SER A 187 22.85 31.20 -3.56
N ALA A 188 22.71 32.31 -4.27
CA ALA A 188 23.83 33.22 -4.47
C ALA A 188 24.38 33.53 -3.07
N GLU A 189 25.62 33.13 -2.82
CA GLU A 189 26.37 33.59 -1.66
C GLU A 189 26.26 35.12 -1.65
N LYS A 190 25.67 35.65 -0.58
CA LYS A 190 25.65 37.07 -0.29
C LYS A 190 26.94 37.46 0.41
#